data_AF-A0A5K1BWF9-F1
#
_entry.id   AF-A0A5K1BWF9-F1
#
_cell.length_a   1.000
_cell.length_b   1.000
_cell.length_c   1.000
_cell.angle_alpha   90.00
_cell.angle_beta   90.00
_cell.angle_gamma   90.00
#
_symmetry.space_group_name_H-M   'P 1'
#
loop_
_entity.id
_entity.type
_entity.pdbx_description
1 polymer ?
#
loop_
_entity_poly.entity_id
_entity_poly.type
_entity_poly.pdbx_seq_one_letter_code
_entity_poly.pdbx_strand_id
1 'polypeptide(L)' 'DTLRSDPPENKVMKKATKFGVASTSIFYLSCGCVGYRAFGNSAPGNFLTGFGFYEPFWLIDIANICIIIHLVGAYQ' A
#
# COMPACT_ATOMS: atom_id res chain seq x y z
N ASP A 1 1.22 2.29 -44.58
CA ASP A 1 -0.15 2.47 -44.09
C ASP A 1 -0.08 2.73 -42.59
N THR A 2 -0.45 3.97 -42.23
CA THR A 2 -0.75 4.53 -40.91
C THR A 2 -0.17 3.90 -39.63
N LEU A 3 1.10 4.20 -39.31
CA LEU A 3 1.55 4.23 -37.90
C LEU A 3 0.90 5.43 -37.22
N ARG A 4 -0.14 5.15 -36.43
CA ARG A 4 -0.86 6.13 -35.63
C ARG A 4 0.12 6.77 -34.64
N SER A 5 0.35 8.07 -34.77
CA SER A 5 1.23 8.85 -33.89
C SER A 5 0.73 8.74 -32.44
N ASP A 6 1.60 8.28 -31.54
CA ASP A 6 1.26 8.12 -30.12
C ASP A 6 0.71 9.43 -29.54
N PRO A 7 -0.33 9.35 -28.68
CA PRO A 7 -0.87 10.53 -28.02
C PRO A 7 0.24 11.22 -27.22
N PRO A 8 0.24 12.56 -27.14
CA PRO A 8 1.34 13.31 -26.53
C PRO A 8 1.58 12.85 -25.10
N GLU A 9 2.86 12.59 -24.79
CA GLU A 9 3.32 11.98 -23.55
C GLU A 9 2.76 12.68 -22.29
N ASN A 10 2.62 14.00 -22.34
CA ASN A 10 2.04 14.78 -21.26
C ASN A 10 0.59 14.39 -20.91
N LYS A 11 -0.22 13.95 -21.87
CA LYS A 11 -1.60 13.50 -21.64
C LYS A 11 -1.62 12.10 -21.07
N VAL A 12 -0.75 11.22 -21.56
CA VAL A 12 -0.64 9.83 -21.08
C VAL A 12 -0.11 9.80 -19.65
N MET A 13 1.00 10.51 -19.40
CA MET A 13 1.62 10.60 -18.07
C MET A 13 0.65 11.21 -17.06
N LYS A 14 -0.05 12.31 -17.39
CA LYS A 14 -1.01 12.94 -16.46
C LYS A 14 -2.22 12.05 -16.16
N LYS A 15 -2.63 11.18 -17.09
CA LYS A 15 -3.69 10.18 -16.86
C LYS A 15 -3.18 9.04 -15.96
N ALA A 16 -1.98 8.53 -16.24
CA ALA A 16 -1.33 7.50 -15.43
C ALA A 16 -1.07 7.99 -14.00
N THR A 17 -0.51 9.18 -13.82
CA THR A 17 -0.28 9.78 -12.50
C THR A 17 -1.58 9.99 -11.74
N LYS A 18 -2.64 10.50 -12.38
CA LYS A 18 -3.94 10.64 -11.72
C LYS A 18 -4.49 9.31 -11.23
N PHE A 19 -4.39 8.27 -12.06
CA PHE A 19 -4.85 6.94 -11.68
C PHE A 19 -3.99 6.35 -10.55
N GLY A 20 -2.66 6.50 -10.60
CA GLY A 20 -1.74 6.03 -9.56
C GLY A 20 -1.92 6.74 -8.22
N VAL A 21 -2.10 8.06 -8.22
CA VAL A 21 -2.38 8.83 -7.00
C VAL A 21 -3.76 8.47 -6.45
N ALA A 22 -4.77 8.30 -7.30
CA ALA A 22 -6.10 7.90 -6.86
C ALA A 22 -6.09 6.49 -6.25
N SER A 23 -5.43 5.52 -6.89
CA SER A 23 -5.37 4.15 -6.41
C SER A 23 -4.65 4.03 -5.06
N THR A 24 -3.49 4.67 -4.91
CA THR A 24 -2.74 4.70 -3.65
C THR A 24 -3.51 5.44 -2.55
N SER A 25 -4.18 6.56 -2.86
CA SER A 25 -5.00 7.29 -1.89
C SER A 25 -6.17 6.44 -1.38
N ILE A 26 -6.90 5.78 -2.27
CA ILE A 26 -8.02 4.90 -1.90
C ILE A 26 -7.52 3.71 -1.06
N PHE A 27 -6.37 3.13 -1.42
CA PHE A 27 -5.79 2.02 -0.68
C PHE A 27 -5.39 2.41 0.75
N TYR A 28 -4.73 3.55 0.93
CA TYR A 28 -4.36 4.03 2.26
C TYR A 28 -5.59 4.43 3.09
N LEU A 29 -6.58 5.08 2.48
CA LEU A 29 -7.85 5.40 3.13
C LEU A 29 -8.60 4.14 3.56
N SER A 30 -8.70 3.12 2.70
CA SER A 30 -9.41 1.89 3.04
C SER A 30 -8.71 1.13 4.17
N CYS A 31 -7.38 1.03 4.14
CA CYS A 31 -6.59 0.45 5.22
C CYS A 31 -6.80 1.20 6.55
N GLY A 32 -6.77 2.54 6.51
CA GLY A 32 -7.03 3.39 7.68
C GLY A 32 -8.45 3.23 8.23
N CYS A 33 -9.46 3.20 7.35
CA CYS A 33 -10.86 2.98 7.73
C CYS A 33 -11.10 1.58 8.33
N VAL A 34 -10.48 0.55 7.76
CA VAL A 34 -10.56 -0.82 8.28
C VAL A 34 -9.84 -0.93 9.62
N GLY A 35 -8.64 -0.37 9.75
CA GLY A 35 -7.90 -0.32 11.02
C GLY A 35 -8.66 0.44 12.11
N TYR A 36 -9.21 1.60 11.79
CA TYR A 36 -10.03 2.36 12.73
C TYR A 36 -11.33 1.63 13.11
N ARG A 37 -11.97 0.92 12.16
CA ARG A 37 -13.15 0.08 12.49
C ARG A 37 -12.80 -1.14 13.32
N ALA A 38 -11.64 -1.75 13.10
CA ALA A 38 -11.21 -2.95 13.81
C ALA A 38 -10.73 -2.67 15.24
N PHE A 39 -10.11 -1.51 15.51
CA PHE A 39 -9.52 -1.20 16.82
C PHE A 39 -10.11 0.03 17.52
N GLY A 40 -10.88 0.85 16.81
CA GLY A 40 -11.50 2.06 17.36
C GLY A 40 -10.50 3.01 18.00
N ASN A 41 -10.88 3.57 19.15
CA ASN A 41 -10.04 4.46 19.95
C ASN A 41 -8.95 3.72 20.78
N SER A 42 -8.89 2.39 20.67
CA SER A 42 -7.87 1.54 21.31
C SER A 42 -6.83 1.03 20.31
N ALA A 43 -6.75 1.63 19.12
CA ALA A 43 -5.76 1.30 18.12
C ALA A 43 -4.33 1.43 18.68
N PRO A 44 -3.56 0.34 18.78
CA PRO A 44 -2.22 0.39 19.33
C PRO A 44 -1.29 1.18 18.40
N GLY A 45 -0.44 2.03 18.98
CA GLY A 45 0.53 2.85 18.22
C GLY A 45 1.56 2.05 17.41
N ASN A 46 1.69 0.75 17.68
CA ASN A 46 2.46 -0.18 16.85
C ASN A 46 1.64 -1.46 16.62
N PHE A 47 1.17 -1.67 15.39
CA PHE A 47 0.40 -2.86 15.01
C PHE A 47 1.21 -4.17 15.20
N LEU A 48 2.55 -4.10 15.19
CA LEU A 48 3.43 -5.26 15.33
C LEU A 48 3.61 -5.76 16.77
N THR A 49 3.33 -4.94 17.80
CA THR A 49 3.49 -5.33 19.22
C THR A 49 2.28 -5.05 20.10
N GLY A 50 1.34 -4.19 19.69
CA GLY A 50 0.16 -3.86 20.49
C GLY A 50 -1.04 -4.79 20.29
N PHE A 51 -0.90 -5.76 19.40
CA PHE A 51 -1.78 -6.92 19.31
C PHE A 51 -1.27 -7.92 20.34
N GLY A 52 -1.94 -8.06 21.49
CA GLY A 52 -1.70 -9.14 22.46
C GLY A 52 -2.06 -10.53 21.90
N PHE A 53 -1.85 -10.74 20.61
CA PHE A 53 -2.12 -11.97 19.87
C PHE A 53 -0.89 -12.87 20.01
N TYR A 54 -0.92 -13.71 21.03
CA TYR A 54 0.00 -14.85 21.13
C TYR A 54 -0.31 -15.95 20.09
N GLU A 55 -1.38 -15.82 19.29
CA GLU A 55 -1.74 -16.73 18.18
C GLU A 55 -2.53 -15.94 17.10
N PRO A 56 -2.23 -15.98 15.78
CA PRO A 56 -1.25 -16.78 15.04
C PRO A 56 -0.05 -15.93 14.49
N PHE A 57 1.18 -16.41 14.68
CA PHE A 57 2.43 -15.71 14.31
C PHE A 57 2.65 -15.51 12.80
N TRP A 58 2.00 -16.34 11.98
CA TRP A 58 2.22 -16.39 10.53
C TRP A 58 1.95 -15.07 9.80
N LEU A 59 0.91 -14.33 10.18
CA LEU A 59 0.56 -13.09 9.48
C LEU A 59 1.58 -11.97 9.76
N ILE A 60 2.13 -11.95 10.98
CA ILE A 60 3.18 -11.01 11.39
C ILE A 60 4.49 -11.37 10.70
N ASP A 61 4.85 -12.66 10.63
CA ASP A 61 6.07 -13.11 9.95
C ASP A 61 6.02 -12.80 8.45
N ILE A 62 4.87 -13.04 7.79
CA ILE A 62 4.68 -12.67 6.38
C ILE A 62 4.80 -11.14 6.19
N ALA A 63 4.21 -10.34 7.09
CA ALA A 63 4.32 -8.89 7.02
C ALA A 63 5.78 -8.43 7.15
N ASN A 64 6.54 -9.01 8.08
CA ASN A 64 7.96 -8.73 8.27
C ASN A 64 8.80 -9.13 7.05
N ILE A 65 8.54 -10.29 6.45
CA ILE A 65 9.24 -10.73 5.22
C ILE A 65 8.96 -9.77 4.06
N CYS A 66 7.71 -9.34 3.87
CA CYS A 66 7.36 -8.35 2.86
C CYS A 66 8.10 -7.02 3.05
N ILE A 67 8.24 -6.57 4.31
CA ILE A 67 9.00 -5.36 4.64
C ILE A 67 10.48 -5.52 4.29
N ILE A 68 11.10 -6.66 4.63
CA ILE A 68 12.50 -6.95 4.29
C ILE A 68 12.70 -6.95 2.77
N ILE A 69 11.85 -7.64 2.01
CA ILE A 69 11.94 -7.69 0.54
C ILE A 69 11.79 -6.28 -0.06
N HIS A 70 10.83 -5.48 0.43
CA HIS A 70 10.63 -4.11 -0.03
C HIS A 70 11.84 -3.22 0.25
N LEU A 71 12.44 -3.33 1.44
CA LEU A 71 13.63 -2.57 1.84
C LEU A 71 14.88 -3.00 1.06
N VAL A 72 15.09 -4.30 0.85
CA VAL A 72 16.23 -4.81 0.07
C VAL A 72 16.09 -4.40 -1.41
N GLY A 73 14.88 -4.52 -1.98
CA GLY A 73 14.63 -4.10 -3.36
C GLY A 73 14.73 -2.58 -3.58
N ALA A 74 14.43 -1.76 -2.57
CA ALA A 74 14.59 -0.30 -2.64
C ALA A 74 16.05 0.17 -2.41
N TYR A 75 16.90 -0.69 -1.85
CA TYR A 75 18.33 -0.41 -1.67
C TYR A 75 19.15 -0.64 -2.95
N GLN A 76 18.63 -1.43 -3.89
CA GLN A 76 19.24 -1.69 -5.21
C GLN A 76 18.81 -0.66 -6.25
#